data_AF-A0A497QKL9-F1
#
_entry.id   AF-A0A497QKL9-F1
#
_cell.length_a   1.000
_cell.length_b   1.000
_cell.length_c   1.000
_cell.angle_alpha   90.00
_cell.angle_beta   90.00
_cell.angle_gamma   90.00
#
_symmetry.space_group_name_H-M   'P 1'
#
loop_
_entity.id
_entity.type
_entity.pdbx_description
1 polymer ?
#
loop_
_entity_poly.entity_id
_entity_poly.type
_entity_poly.pdbx_seq_one_letter_code
_entity_poly.pdbx_strand_id
1 'polypeptide(L)'
;MELPAVNLNSSHQVLGKSNISAKNSSNPFELKTLQVEITTKCNFECKMCLHAQNSLISQEMSIDLFEKIAESLFPTLEHLILYGVGEPLTHPDFLSILQISRKFLPHKAKLEFTTNGSLLTSEYLNLILQYHIDRIIVSIDSPFIAKIKQMREGFTNEVFDNLIYLANEYHAGKIGEIAIETIISKENLYDLPFLIDFCSKNGIPQIFFSHLLPYTNDMERKSIFLPISEEAFRILDEIGKIGWEILDQIILTPKYHKILIADKHSQIKKLLQTIEMIKNKEIELDLHKITDVQTKKYSILEAKKMFTYLSELAEQKRIKIDLPPLFAESTKRECPFAARNALFITYDGSIIPCYNFGHEHSMIINHHERIIHPYILGSIADPETSCKKVLELHSILTSISTKVPYCGDCVYSTQNCYYISDNTGDCYGNQPGCNECPYSTGFVKCLFDFNSNRRKS
;
A
#
# COMPACT_ATOMS: atom_id res chain seq x y z
N MET A 1 -73.62 -4.79 -1.41
CA MET A 1 -72.46 -3.93 -1.09
C MET A 1 -71.40 -4.26 -2.11
N GLU A 2 -71.22 -3.33 -3.03
CA GLU A 2 -70.60 -3.50 -4.33
C GLU A 2 -69.24 -2.77 -4.36
N LEU A 3 -68.32 -3.30 -5.17
CA LEU A 3 -67.12 -2.66 -5.76
C LEU A 3 -65.79 -2.59 -4.96
N PRO A 4 -64.62 -2.63 -5.64
CA PRO A 4 -64.33 -3.32 -6.91
C PRO A 4 -62.95 -3.99 -7.02
N ALA A 5 -62.82 -4.83 -8.06
CA ALA A 5 -61.57 -5.27 -8.66
C ALA A 5 -60.94 -4.16 -9.53
N VAL A 6 -59.60 -4.07 -9.58
CA VAL A 6 -58.86 -3.32 -10.62
C VAL A 6 -57.67 -4.13 -11.11
N ASN A 7 -57.42 -3.95 -12.40
CA ASN A 7 -56.76 -4.78 -13.38
C ASN A 7 -55.24 -4.53 -13.52
N LEU A 8 -54.56 -5.46 -14.19
CA LEU A 8 -53.16 -5.43 -14.63
C LEU A 8 -52.83 -4.21 -15.53
N ASN A 9 -51.69 -3.54 -15.29
CA ASN A 9 -50.59 -3.34 -16.24
C ASN A 9 -49.68 -2.14 -15.91
N SER A 10 -48.42 -2.30 -16.33
CA SER A 10 -47.43 -1.27 -16.64
C SER A 10 -46.84 -0.45 -15.49
N SER A 11 -45.60 -0.77 -15.11
CA SER A 11 -44.46 0.14 -15.32
C SER A 11 -43.17 -0.51 -14.83
N HIS A 12 -42.32 -0.92 -15.78
CA HIS A 12 -40.89 -1.02 -15.54
C HIS A 12 -40.38 0.37 -15.13
N GLN A 13 -40.10 0.57 -13.84
CA GLN A 13 -39.25 1.67 -13.39
C GLN A 13 -37.87 1.10 -13.06
N VAL A 14 -37.01 1.24 -14.05
CA VAL A 14 -35.56 1.11 -13.98
C VAL A 14 -35.04 2.03 -12.89
N LEU A 15 -34.49 1.46 -11.81
CA LEU A 15 -33.75 2.16 -10.76
C LEU A 15 -32.37 2.57 -11.30
N GLY A 16 -32.35 3.54 -12.22
CA GLY A 16 -31.17 4.31 -12.53
C GLY A 16 -31.26 5.65 -11.81
N LYS A 17 -30.20 6.03 -11.08
CA LYS A 17 -29.97 7.32 -10.38
C LYS A 17 -30.33 7.36 -8.89
N SER A 18 -29.61 6.62 -8.06
CA SER A 18 -29.28 7.11 -6.71
C SER A 18 -27.81 7.54 -6.70
N ASN A 19 -27.56 8.78 -7.15
CA ASN A 19 -26.29 9.44 -6.89
C ASN A 19 -26.12 9.52 -5.37
N ILE A 20 -24.96 9.09 -4.87
CA ILE A 20 -24.48 9.39 -3.53
C ILE A 20 -24.39 10.92 -3.44
N SER A 21 -25.43 11.56 -2.91
CA SER A 21 -25.52 13.00 -2.75
C SER A 21 -26.03 13.29 -1.36
N ALA A 22 -25.10 13.40 -0.41
CA ALA A 22 -25.37 14.08 0.84
C ALA A 22 -25.52 15.57 0.51
N LYS A 23 -26.76 16.06 0.47
CA LYS A 23 -27.06 17.49 0.38
C LYS A 23 -26.59 18.16 1.68
N ASN A 24 -25.36 18.71 1.63
CA ASN A 24 -24.76 19.76 2.49
C ASN A 24 -23.26 19.51 2.80
N SER A 25 -22.48 19.04 1.83
CA SER A 25 -21.03 19.26 1.79
C SER A 25 -20.61 19.68 0.38
N SER A 26 -19.61 20.54 0.27
CA SER A 26 -19.17 21.15 -0.99
C SER A 26 -18.46 20.19 -1.97
N ASN A 27 -18.52 18.87 -1.74
CA ASN A 27 -18.30 17.85 -2.76
C ASN A 27 -18.82 16.49 -2.25
N PRO A 28 -19.91 15.92 -2.80
CA PRO A 28 -20.32 14.57 -2.45
C PRO A 28 -19.27 13.56 -2.93
N PHE A 29 -18.92 12.57 -2.09
CA PHE A 29 -18.03 11.48 -2.48
C PHE A 29 -18.62 10.73 -3.69
N GLU A 30 -17.90 10.78 -4.80
CA GLU A 30 -18.21 9.99 -5.99
C GLU A 30 -17.13 8.92 -6.12
N LEU A 31 -17.54 7.65 -6.02
CA LEU A 31 -16.64 6.50 -6.18
C LEU A 31 -16.07 6.49 -7.59
N LYS A 32 -14.75 6.64 -7.71
CA LYS A 32 -14.04 6.65 -9.00
C LYS A 32 -13.25 5.38 -9.25
N THR A 33 -12.72 4.80 -8.18
CA THR A 33 -11.85 3.63 -8.26
C THR A 33 -12.40 2.51 -7.40
N LEU A 34 -12.37 1.28 -7.89
CA LEU A 34 -12.78 0.13 -7.10
C LEU A 34 -11.73 -0.97 -7.22
N GLN A 35 -11.26 -1.45 -6.08
CA GLN A 35 -10.47 -2.67 -6.00
C GLN A 35 -11.38 -3.80 -5.51
N VAL A 36 -11.40 -4.91 -6.24
CA VAL A 36 -12.21 -6.09 -5.91
C VAL A 36 -11.28 -7.28 -5.76
N GLU A 37 -11.31 -7.90 -4.60
CA GLU A 37 -10.69 -9.20 -4.35
C GLU A 37 -11.65 -10.31 -4.77
N ILE A 38 -11.38 -10.91 -5.93
CA ILE A 38 -12.20 -11.99 -6.47
C ILE A 38 -11.83 -13.35 -5.87
N THR A 39 -10.63 -13.50 -5.33
CA THR A 39 -10.17 -14.74 -4.69
C THR A 39 -9.09 -14.46 -3.66
N THR A 40 -9.07 -15.25 -2.58
CA THR A 40 -7.93 -15.35 -1.66
C THR A 40 -7.00 -16.50 -2.04
N LYS A 41 -7.39 -17.38 -2.96
CA LYS A 41 -6.55 -18.50 -3.38
C LYS A 41 -5.31 -17.98 -4.13
N CYS A 42 -4.16 -18.57 -3.84
CA CYS A 42 -2.92 -18.33 -4.58
C CYS A 42 -2.20 -19.64 -4.83
N ASN A 43 -1.55 -19.76 -5.98
CA ASN A 43 -0.73 -20.92 -6.33
C ASN A 43 0.75 -20.75 -5.91
N PHE A 44 1.10 -19.64 -5.26
CA PHE A 44 2.42 -19.37 -4.69
C PHE A 44 2.33 -19.24 -3.16
N GLU A 45 3.42 -19.57 -2.46
CA GLU A 45 3.58 -19.46 -1.01
C GLU A 45 4.71 -18.47 -0.67
N CYS A 46 4.56 -17.23 -1.15
CA CYS A 46 5.58 -16.18 -1.03
C CYS A 46 5.87 -15.82 0.44
N LYS A 47 7.15 -15.79 0.83
CA LYS A 47 7.58 -15.54 2.24
C LYS A 47 7.22 -14.16 2.79
N MET A 48 6.92 -13.21 1.92
CA MET A 48 6.58 -11.83 2.26
C MET A 48 5.08 -11.54 2.12
N CYS A 49 4.29 -12.54 1.72
CA CYS A 49 2.86 -12.40 1.54
C CYS A 49 2.14 -12.62 2.87
N LEU A 50 0.93 -12.07 2.96
CA LEU A 50 0.04 -12.28 4.09
C LEU A 50 -0.34 -13.76 4.29
N HIS A 51 -0.39 -14.54 3.20
CA HIS A 51 -0.57 -16.00 3.25
C HIS A 51 0.46 -16.74 4.10
N ALA A 52 1.68 -16.20 4.23
CA ALA A 52 2.69 -16.82 5.08
C ALA A 52 2.38 -16.64 6.57
N GLN A 53 1.60 -15.63 6.94
CA GLN A 53 1.20 -15.36 8.32
C GLN A 53 -0.08 -16.11 8.70
N ASN A 54 -1.06 -16.06 7.81
CA ASN A 54 -2.37 -16.63 8.03
C ASN A 54 -2.57 -17.77 7.05
N SER A 55 -2.87 -18.97 7.53
CA SER A 55 -3.43 -20.03 6.70
C SER A 55 -4.84 -19.63 6.24
N LEU A 56 -4.94 -18.56 5.45
CA LEU A 56 -6.19 -18.00 4.95
C LEU A 56 -6.93 -19.11 4.22
N ILE A 57 -8.18 -19.30 4.61
CA ILE A 57 -9.05 -20.24 3.92
C ILE A 57 -9.22 -19.69 2.50
N SER A 58 -9.01 -20.55 1.51
CA SER A 58 -9.26 -20.20 0.12
C SER A 58 -10.74 -19.91 -0.06
N GLN A 59 -11.04 -18.69 -0.51
CA GLN A 59 -12.37 -18.19 -0.75
C GLN A 59 -12.41 -17.55 -2.14
N GLU A 60 -13.54 -17.68 -2.81
CA GLU A 60 -13.75 -17.23 -4.18
C GLU A 60 -15.09 -16.50 -4.26
N MET A 61 -15.10 -15.36 -4.94
CA MET A 61 -16.31 -14.58 -5.15
C MET A 61 -17.19 -15.27 -6.18
N SER A 62 -18.43 -15.59 -5.81
CA SER A 62 -19.39 -16.14 -6.79
C SER A 62 -19.65 -15.16 -7.93
N ILE A 63 -19.83 -15.67 -9.14
CA ILE A 63 -20.18 -14.85 -10.32
C ILE A 63 -21.46 -14.04 -10.11
N ASP A 64 -22.48 -14.60 -9.46
CA ASP A 64 -23.73 -13.89 -9.17
C ASP A 64 -23.51 -12.66 -8.28
N LEU A 65 -22.60 -12.76 -7.31
CA LEU A 65 -22.23 -11.63 -6.46
C LEU A 65 -21.43 -10.60 -7.24
N PHE A 66 -20.45 -11.03 -8.06
CA PHE A 66 -19.67 -10.14 -8.91
C PHE A 66 -20.56 -9.38 -9.90
N GLU A 67 -21.55 -10.03 -10.52
CA GLU A 67 -22.49 -9.37 -11.43
C GLU A 67 -23.35 -8.33 -10.71
N LYS A 68 -23.82 -8.62 -9.49
CA LYS A 68 -24.54 -7.63 -8.66
C LYS A 68 -23.68 -6.41 -8.30
N ILE A 69 -22.41 -6.64 -7.94
CA ILE A 69 -21.43 -5.58 -7.70
C ILE A 69 -21.27 -4.73 -8.97
N ALA A 70 -21.08 -5.39 -10.11
CA ALA A 70 -20.84 -4.73 -11.39
C ALA A 70 -22.03 -3.88 -11.84
N GLU A 71 -23.25 -4.43 -11.78
CA GLU A 71 -24.49 -3.70 -12.11
C GLU A 71 -24.67 -2.46 -11.23
N SER A 72 -24.34 -2.57 -9.94
CA SER A 72 -24.58 -1.50 -8.97
C SER A 72 -23.53 -0.39 -8.99
N LEU A 73 -22.24 -0.74 -9.16
CA LEU A 73 -21.13 0.18 -8.90
C LEU A 73 -20.32 0.56 -10.15
N PHE A 74 -20.23 -0.31 -11.16
CA PHE A 74 -19.33 -0.07 -12.29
C PHE A 74 -19.74 1.07 -13.24
N PRO A 75 -21.04 1.42 -13.45
CA PRO A 75 -21.44 2.43 -14.44
C PRO A 75 -20.83 3.82 -14.28
N THR A 76 -20.29 4.16 -13.11
CA THR A 76 -19.64 5.46 -12.83
C THR A 76 -18.14 5.35 -12.54
N LEU A 77 -17.57 4.15 -12.57
CA LEU A 77 -16.15 3.96 -12.28
C LEU A 77 -15.27 4.52 -13.40
N GLU A 78 -14.13 5.05 -12.99
CA GLU A 78 -13.02 5.41 -13.87
C GLU A 78 -11.94 4.32 -13.89
N HIS A 79 -11.88 3.48 -12.84
CA HIS A 79 -10.87 2.44 -12.71
C HIS A 79 -11.38 1.25 -11.88
N LEU A 80 -11.32 0.05 -12.45
CA LEU A 80 -11.54 -1.23 -11.77
C LEU A 80 -10.22 -2.01 -11.67
N ILE A 81 -9.88 -2.46 -10.48
CA ILE A 81 -8.72 -3.31 -10.21
C ILE A 81 -9.18 -4.65 -9.63
N LEU A 82 -8.80 -5.74 -10.28
CA LEU A 82 -9.06 -7.09 -9.83
C LEU A 82 -7.82 -7.61 -9.10
N TYR A 83 -7.73 -7.33 -7.80
CA TYR A 83 -6.60 -7.75 -6.98
C TYR A 83 -6.96 -7.78 -5.50
N GLY A 84 -6.34 -8.70 -4.77
CA GLY A 84 -6.42 -8.82 -3.32
C GLY A 84 -5.24 -9.62 -2.80
N VAL A 85 -5.46 -10.46 -1.79
CA VAL A 85 -4.39 -11.29 -1.22
C VAL A 85 -4.02 -12.49 -2.11
N GLY A 86 -4.97 -12.97 -2.92
CA GLY A 86 -4.82 -14.12 -3.82
C GLY A 86 -4.18 -13.81 -5.18
N GLU A 87 -4.13 -14.85 -6.03
CA GLU A 87 -3.76 -14.75 -7.45
C GLU A 87 -5.05 -14.71 -8.31
N PRO A 88 -5.38 -13.57 -8.95
CA PRO A 88 -6.60 -13.42 -9.72
C PRO A 88 -6.81 -14.50 -10.78
N LEU A 89 -5.73 -14.93 -11.44
CA LEU A 89 -5.80 -15.93 -12.53
C LEU A 89 -6.10 -17.35 -12.03
N THR A 90 -6.10 -17.60 -10.72
CA THR A 90 -6.54 -18.90 -10.16
C THR A 90 -8.05 -19.02 -10.01
N HIS A 91 -8.79 -17.92 -10.14
CA HIS A 91 -10.25 -17.93 -10.06
C HIS A 91 -10.84 -18.70 -11.26
N PRO A 92 -11.69 -19.73 -11.05
CA PRO A 92 -12.19 -20.58 -12.13
C PRO A 92 -12.96 -19.80 -13.20
N ASP A 93 -13.70 -18.78 -12.79
CA ASP A 93 -14.51 -17.95 -13.69
C ASP A 93 -13.85 -16.61 -14.07
N PHE A 94 -12.52 -16.51 -14.08
CA PHE A 94 -11.83 -15.24 -14.37
C PHE A 94 -12.22 -14.62 -15.72
N LEU A 95 -12.40 -15.42 -16.78
CA LEU A 95 -12.87 -14.93 -18.08
C LEU A 95 -14.29 -14.35 -18.01
N SER A 96 -15.19 -14.98 -17.25
CA SER A 96 -16.55 -14.48 -17.01
C SER A 96 -16.51 -13.16 -16.23
N ILE A 97 -15.61 -13.02 -15.26
CA ILE A 97 -15.37 -11.78 -14.51
C ILE A 97 -14.92 -10.66 -15.46
N LEU A 98 -14.00 -10.91 -16.39
CA LEU A 98 -13.58 -9.93 -17.39
C LEU A 98 -14.74 -9.54 -18.32
N GLN A 99 -15.54 -10.52 -18.75
CA GLN A 99 -16.72 -10.28 -19.58
C GLN A 99 -17.74 -9.38 -18.87
N ILE A 100 -18.07 -9.68 -17.61
CA ILE A 100 -18.99 -8.88 -16.79
C ILE A 100 -18.40 -7.48 -16.57
N SER A 101 -17.11 -7.38 -16.27
CA SER A 101 -16.42 -6.10 -16.09
C SER A 101 -16.60 -5.22 -17.33
N ARG A 102 -16.33 -5.74 -18.53
CA ARG A 102 -16.49 -4.97 -19.77
C ARG A 102 -17.95 -4.71 -20.16
N LYS A 103 -18.89 -5.54 -19.74
CA LYS A 103 -20.34 -5.31 -19.92
C LYS A 103 -20.83 -4.07 -19.16
N PHE A 104 -20.36 -3.85 -17.94
CA PHE A 104 -20.87 -2.78 -17.06
C PHE A 104 -19.96 -1.56 -16.91
N LEU A 105 -18.66 -1.68 -17.19
CA LEU A 105 -17.74 -0.56 -17.15
C LEU A 105 -17.97 0.43 -18.31
N PRO A 106 -17.87 1.75 -18.05
CA PRO A 106 -17.78 2.73 -19.12
C PRO A 106 -16.62 2.42 -20.07
N HIS A 107 -16.78 2.73 -21.36
CA HIS A 107 -15.73 2.49 -22.37
C HIS A 107 -14.37 3.14 -22.03
N LYS A 108 -14.36 4.25 -21.29
CA LYS A 108 -13.13 4.96 -20.89
C LYS A 108 -12.56 4.48 -19.54
N ALA A 109 -13.28 3.62 -18.83
CA ALA A 109 -12.84 3.12 -17.54
C ALA A 109 -11.72 2.09 -17.72
N LYS A 110 -10.69 2.21 -16.89
CA LYS A 110 -9.55 1.31 -16.90
C LYS A 110 -9.89 -0.01 -16.21
N LEU A 111 -9.40 -1.11 -16.76
CA LEU A 111 -9.39 -2.43 -16.14
C LEU A 111 -7.96 -2.89 -15.92
N GLU A 112 -7.64 -3.22 -14.68
CA GLU A 112 -6.31 -3.60 -14.24
C GLU A 112 -6.35 -4.85 -13.36
N PHE A 113 -5.29 -5.66 -13.42
CA PHE A 113 -5.02 -6.67 -12.40
C PHE A 113 -3.51 -6.87 -12.22
N THR A 114 -3.16 -7.42 -11.06
CA THR A 114 -1.78 -7.80 -10.73
C THR A 114 -1.69 -9.31 -10.58
N THR A 115 -0.64 -9.92 -11.13
CA THR A 115 -0.46 -11.37 -11.15
C THR A 115 0.99 -11.75 -10.82
N ASN A 116 1.18 -12.95 -10.29
CA ASN A 116 2.48 -13.60 -10.16
C ASN A 116 3.06 -14.08 -11.51
N GLY A 117 2.26 -14.05 -12.58
CA GLY A 117 2.68 -14.33 -13.96
C GLY A 117 2.77 -15.81 -14.34
N SER A 118 2.62 -16.74 -13.40
CA SER A 118 2.74 -18.19 -13.67
C SER A 118 1.63 -18.74 -14.56
N LEU A 119 0.42 -18.22 -14.43
CA LEU A 119 -0.74 -18.62 -15.24
C LEU A 119 -0.95 -17.76 -16.48
N LEU A 120 -0.07 -16.77 -16.72
CA LEU A 120 -0.14 -15.86 -17.85
C LEU A 120 0.49 -16.47 -19.11
N THR A 121 0.22 -17.74 -19.39
CA THR A 121 0.75 -18.44 -20.57
C THR A 121 0.37 -17.70 -21.85
N SER A 122 1.13 -17.86 -22.93
CA SER A 122 0.81 -17.20 -24.21
C SER A 122 -0.60 -17.50 -24.71
N GLU A 123 -1.09 -18.73 -24.52
CA GLU A 123 -2.47 -19.11 -24.82
C GLU A 123 -3.47 -18.31 -23.98
N TYR A 124 -3.29 -18.30 -22.65
CA TYR A 124 -4.22 -17.64 -21.74
C TYR A 124 -4.17 -16.11 -21.88
N LEU A 125 -2.99 -15.53 -22.11
CA LEU A 125 -2.83 -14.10 -22.38
C LEU A 125 -3.63 -13.68 -23.62
N ASN A 126 -3.57 -14.46 -24.71
CA ASN A 126 -4.33 -14.16 -25.92
C ASN A 126 -5.85 -14.22 -25.71
N LEU A 127 -6.34 -15.06 -24.78
CA LEU A 127 -7.75 -15.08 -24.40
C LEU A 127 -8.14 -13.83 -23.62
N ILE A 128 -7.39 -13.46 -22.59
CA ILE A 128 -7.75 -12.32 -21.74
C ILE A 128 -7.63 -10.98 -22.48
N LEU A 129 -6.70 -10.83 -23.43
CA LEU A 129 -6.53 -9.60 -24.21
C LEU A 129 -7.76 -9.24 -25.05
N GLN A 130 -8.65 -10.20 -25.34
CA GLN A 130 -9.93 -9.94 -26.02
C GLN A 130 -10.88 -9.05 -25.19
N TYR A 131 -10.66 -8.98 -23.88
CA TYR A 131 -11.44 -8.16 -22.95
C TYR A 131 -10.81 -6.77 -22.72
N HIS A 132 -9.95 -6.30 -23.63
CA HIS A 132 -9.41 -4.94 -23.67
C HIS A 132 -8.69 -4.48 -22.39
N ILE A 133 -8.04 -5.36 -21.63
CA ILE A 133 -7.36 -4.98 -20.37
C ILE A 133 -6.41 -3.79 -20.59
N ASP A 134 -6.49 -2.79 -19.70
CA ASP A 134 -5.70 -1.56 -19.82
C ASP A 134 -4.31 -1.72 -19.23
N ARG A 135 -4.20 -2.44 -18.10
CA ARG A 135 -2.95 -2.59 -17.36
C ARG A 135 -2.78 -3.97 -16.75
N ILE A 136 -1.62 -4.59 -16.98
CA ILE A 136 -1.20 -5.84 -16.31
C ILE A 136 0.11 -5.58 -15.58
N ILE A 137 0.12 -5.85 -14.29
CA ILE A 137 1.32 -5.75 -13.44
C ILE A 137 1.75 -7.17 -13.06
N VAL A 138 3.04 -7.48 -13.25
CA VAL A 138 3.60 -8.78 -12.89
C VAL A 138 4.56 -8.63 -11.71
N SER A 139 4.33 -9.38 -10.63
CA SER A 139 5.17 -9.29 -9.45
C SER A 139 6.50 -10.06 -9.63
N ILE A 140 7.62 -9.34 -9.74
CA ILE A 140 8.98 -9.90 -9.92
C ILE A 140 9.94 -9.17 -8.99
N ASP A 141 10.59 -9.90 -8.08
CA ASP A 141 11.47 -9.30 -7.07
C ASP A 141 12.97 -9.39 -7.37
N SER A 142 13.35 -10.21 -8.36
CA SER A 142 14.74 -10.42 -8.77
C SER A 142 14.78 -11.04 -10.17
N PRO A 143 15.75 -10.66 -11.03
CA PRO A 143 15.97 -11.35 -12.30
C PRO A 143 16.72 -12.68 -12.13
N PHE A 144 17.19 -13.01 -10.92
CA PHE A 144 17.95 -14.23 -10.65
C PHE A 144 17.04 -15.36 -10.19
N ILE A 145 16.90 -16.40 -11.04
CA ILE A 145 16.00 -17.55 -10.82
C ILE A 145 16.15 -18.17 -9.43
N ALA A 146 17.38 -18.43 -8.98
CA ALA A 146 17.61 -19.08 -7.69
C ALA A 146 17.08 -18.24 -6.51
N LYS A 147 17.18 -16.90 -6.61
CA LYS A 147 16.80 -15.98 -5.55
C LYS A 147 15.31 -15.70 -5.55
N ILE A 148 14.70 -15.47 -6.72
CA ILE A 148 13.25 -15.29 -6.80
C ILE A 148 12.49 -16.54 -6.35
N LYS A 149 12.99 -17.76 -6.63
CA LYS A 149 12.41 -19.01 -6.10
C LYS A 149 12.47 -19.11 -4.58
N GLN A 150 13.51 -18.56 -3.96
CA GLN A 150 13.61 -18.52 -2.49
C GLN A 150 12.65 -17.52 -1.86
N MET A 151 12.33 -16.43 -2.57
CA MET A 151 11.39 -15.40 -2.12
C MET A 151 9.93 -15.82 -2.39
N ARG A 152 9.68 -16.34 -3.59
CA ARG A 152 8.38 -16.75 -4.12
C ARG A 152 8.35 -18.24 -4.37
N GLU A 153 7.97 -19.01 -3.35
CA GLU A 153 7.75 -20.44 -3.50
C GLU A 153 6.59 -20.69 -4.48
N GLY A 154 6.82 -21.56 -5.47
CA GLY A 154 5.93 -21.74 -6.63
C GLY A 154 6.43 -21.07 -7.91
N PHE A 155 7.42 -20.18 -7.85
CA PHE A 155 7.98 -19.54 -9.05
C PHE A 155 8.65 -20.55 -10.00
N THR A 156 8.29 -20.49 -11.28
CA THR A 156 8.88 -21.31 -12.33
C THR A 156 9.57 -20.45 -13.39
N ASN A 157 10.45 -21.05 -14.21
CA ASN A 157 11.26 -20.27 -15.15
C ASN A 157 10.38 -19.66 -16.27
N GLU A 158 9.28 -20.33 -16.60
CA GLU A 158 8.29 -19.97 -17.60
C GLU A 158 7.64 -18.62 -17.29
N VAL A 159 7.66 -18.15 -16.03
CA VAL A 159 7.17 -16.81 -15.68
C VAL A 159 7.94 -15.72 -16.44
N PHE A 160 9.24 -15.89 -16.66
CA PHE A 160 10.01 -14.93 -17.47
C PHE A 160 9.64 -15.00 -18.94
N ASP A 161 9.38 -16.19 -19.48
CA ASP A 161 8.93 -16.35 -20.86
C ASP A 161 7.54 -15.71 -21.06
N ASN A 162 6.62 -15.91 -20.11
CA ASN A 162 5.30 -15.28 -20.09
C ASN A 162 5.40 -13.74 -20.05
N LEU A 163 6.31 -13.21 -19.24
CA LEU A 163 6.55 -11.77 -19.13
C LEU A 163 7.14 -11.18 -20.42
N ILE A 164 8.07 -11.89 -21.06
CA ILE A 164 8.63 -11.49 -22.37
C ILE A 164 7.53 -11.51 -23.44
N TYR A 165 6.68 -12.54 -23.43
CA TYR A 165 5.54 -12.62 -24.33
C TYR A 165 4.56 -11.46 -24.12
N LEU A 166 4.24 -11.13 -22.86
CA LEU A 166 3.43 -9.94 -22.51
C LEU A 166 4.06 -8.64 -23.03
N ALA A 167 5.39 -8.48 -22.92
CA ALA A 167 6.09 -7.32 -23.46
C ALA A 167 5.95 -7.21 -24.98
N ASN A 168 6.03 -8.33 -25.71
CA ASN A 168 5.81 -8.34 -27.16
C ASN A 168 4.38 -7.91 -27.52
N GLU A 169 3.37 -8.37 -26.77
CA GLU A 169 1.96 -7.99 -26.99
C GLU A 169 1.70 -6.51 -26.67
N TYR A 170 2.39 -5.95 -25.67
CA TYR A 170 2.41 -4.52 -25.39
C TYR A 170 2.98 -3.71 -26.57
N HIS A 171 4.13 -4.10 -27.13
CA HIS A 171 4.72 -3.43 -28.30
C HIS A 171 3.88 -3.60 -29.58
N ALA A 172 3.10 -4.67 -29.67
CA ALA A 172 2.11 -4.86 -30.72
C ALA A 172 0.85 -4.00 -30.54
N GLY A 173 0.73 -3.25 -29.44
CA GLY A 173 -0.39 -2.36 -29.15
C GLY A 173 -1.66 -3.09 -28.69
N LYS A 174 -1.56 -4.36 -28.24
CA LYS A 174 -2.71 -5.12 -27.75
C LYS A 174 -3.09 -4.81 -26.30
N ILE A 175 -2.20 -4.16 -25.55
CA ILE A 175 -2.42 -3.71 -24.17
C ILE A 175 -1.82 -2.32 -23.95
N GLY A 176 -2.47 -1.50 -23.14
CA GLY A 176 -2.10 -0.10 -22.93
C GLY A 176 -0.88 0.11 -22.03
N GLU A 177 -0.77 -0.63 -20.93
CA GLU A 177 0.32 -0.51 -19.96
C GLU A 177 0.72 -1.87 -19.40
N ILE A 178 2.02 -2.10 -19.26
CA ILE A 178 2.56 -3.23 -18.52
C ILE A 178 3.65 -2.76 -17.58
N ALA A 179 3.81 -3.45 -16.46
CA ALA A 179 4.88 -3.16 -15.52
C ALA A 179 5.27 -4.38 -14.70
N ILE A 180 6.44 -4.27 -14.07
CA ILE A 180 6.80 -5.13 -12.95
C ILE A 180 6.51 -4.40 -11.64
N GLU A 181 6.06 -5.13 -10.64
CA GLU A 181 6.09 -4.68 -9.24
C GLU A 181 7.11 -5.49 -8.44
N THR A 182 7.91 -4.79 -7.63
CA THR A 182 9.00 -5.34 -6.84
C THR A 182 8.91 -4.88 -5.40
N ILE A 183 8.98 -5.85 -4.47
CA ILE A 183 9.09 -5.59 -3.04
C ILE A 183 10.57 -5.46 -2.67
N ILE A 184 10.97 -4.27 -2.22
CA ILE A 184 12.35 -3.97 -1.81
C ILE A 184 12.57 -4.42 -0.37
N SER A 185 13.64 -5.20 -0.17
CA SER A 185 14.18 -5.60 1.12
C SER A 185 15.72 -5.65 1.09
N LYS A 186 16.35 -5.86 2.25
CA LYS A 186 17.80 -6.09 2.33
C LYS A 186 18.27 -7.25 1.47
N GLU A 187 17.38 -8.22 1.20
CA GLU A 187 17.74 -9.41 0.45
C GLU A 187 17.93 -9.09 -1.03
N ASN A 188 17.10 -8.25 -1.65
CA ASN A 188 17.12 -8.00 -3.10
C ASN A 188 17.60 -6.60 -3.52
N LEU A 189 18.03 -5.74 -2.59
CA LEU A 189 18.48 -4.38 -2.90
C LEU A 189 19.56 -4.32 -4.01
N TYR A 190 20.50 -5.27 -4.00
CA TYR A 190 21.57 -5.36 -4.99
C TYR A 190 21.15 -5.98 -6.33
N ASP A 191 19.95 -6.56 -6.42
CA ASP A 191 19.42 -7.15 -7.65
C ASP A 191 18.74 -6.09 -8.53
N LEU A 192 18.29 -5.00 -7.92
CA LEU A 192 17.46 -3.98 -8.58
C LEU A 192 18.10 -3.37 -9.84
N PRO A 193 19.43 -3.09 -9.88
CA PRO A 193 20.06 -2.63 -11.13
C PRO A 193 19.97 -3.65 -12.26
N PHE A 194 20.16 -4.94 -11.93
CA PHE A 194 20.04 -6.03 -12.91
C PHE A 194 18.59 -6.23 -13.36
N LEU A 195 17.63 -5.94 -12.49
CA LEU A 195 16.21 -5.95 -12.85
C LEU A 195 15.89 -4.83 -13.85
N ILE A 196 16.43 -3.62 -13.68
CA ILE A 196 16.32 -2.54 -14.68
C ILE A 196 16.94 -2.96 -16.01
N ASP A 197 18.13 -3.56 -15.99
CA ASP A 197 18.76 -4.08 -17.21
C ASP A 197 17.92 -5.18 -17.87
N PHE A 198 17.32 -6.08 -17.10
CA PHE A 198 16.41 -7.10 -17.59
C PHE A 198 15.19 -6.47 -18.27
N CYS A 199 14.53 -5.51 -17.63
CA CYS A 199 13.38 -4.79 -18.21
C CYS A 199 13.75 -4.08 -19.50
N SER A 200 14.88 -3.37 -19.52
CA SER A 200 15.38 -2.67 -20.70
C SER A 200 15.65 -3.61 -21.88
N LYS A 201 16.26 -4.77 -21.63
CA LYS A 201 16.56 -5.77 -22.67
C LYS A 201 15.30 -6.43 -23.25
N ASN A 202 14.29 -6.64 -22.42
CA ASN A 202 13.07 -7.35 -22.79
C ASN A 202 11.89 -6.43 -23.13
N GLY A 203 12.12 -5.11 -23.24
CA GLY A 203 11.10 -4.16 -23.65
C GLY A 203 10.01 -3.89 -22.61
N ILE A 204 10.27 -4.09 -21.32
CA ILE A 204 9.33 -3.79 -20.24
C ILE A 204 9.55 -2.33 -19.83
N PRO A 205 8.54 -1.44 -19.97
CA PRO A 205 8.74 0.01 -19.88
C PRO A 205 8.83 0.53 -18.44
N GLN A 206 8.36 -0.24 -17.44
CA GLN A 206 8.11 0.31 -16.11
C GLN A 206 8.32 -0.71 -14.98
N ILE A 207 8.84 -0.21 -13.85
CA ILE A 207 9.00 -0.94 -12.59
C ILE A 207 8.41 -0.11 -11.43
N PHE A 208 7.58 -0.73 -10.62
CA PHE A 208 7.07 -0.20 -9.35
C PHE A 208 7.86 -0.79 -8.20
N PHE A 209 8.33 0.08 -7.32
CA PHE A 209 9.00 -0.35 -6.11
C PHE A 209 8.14 -0.04 -4.88
N SER A 210 7.95 -1.05 -4.05
CA SER A 210 7.29 -0.94 -2.75
C SER A 210 8.23 -1.46 -1.67
N HIS A 211 8.26 -0.88 -0.48
CA HIS A 211 8.96 -1.52 0.63
C HIS A 211 8.25 -2.81 1.06
N LEU A 212 9.03 -3.74 1.61
CA LEU A 212 8.54 -4.88 2.37
C LEU A 212 7.66 -4.40 3.53
N LEU A 213 6.39 -4.79 3.53
CA LEU A 213 5.49 -4.62 4.67
C LEU A 213 5.82 -5.72 5.70
N PRO A 214 6.35 -5.39 6.88
CA PRO A 214 6.80 -6.39 7.84
C PRO A 214 5.65 -7.02 8.63
N TYR A 215 5.30 -8.27 8.34
CA TYR A 215 4.33 -9.05 9.13
C TYR A 215 4.99 -9.79 10.32
N THR A 216 6.31 -9.96 10.28
CA THR A 216 7.08 -10.68 11.31
C THR A 216 8.35 -9.91 11.68
N ASN A 217 8.97 -10.28 12.82
CA ASN A 217 10.20 -9.65 13.30
C ASN A 217 11.37 -9.87 12.32
N ASP A 218 11.35 -10.96 11.57
CA ASP A 218 12.34 -11.20 10.54
C ASP A 218 12.20 -10.25 9.35
N MET A 219 10.95 -10.02 8.93
CA MET A 219 10.66 -9.06 7.87
C MET A 219 10.97 -7.62 8.31
N GLU A 220 10.71 -7.26 9.57
CA GLU A 220 11.09 -5.95 10.13
C GLU A 220 12.60 -5.74 9.99
N ARG A 221 13.43 -6.72 10.37
CA ARG A 221 14.89 -6.64 10.22
C ARG A 221 15.33 -6.53 8.77
N LYS A 222 14.55 -7.05 7.82
CA LYS A 222 14.81 -7.00 6.37
C LYS A 222 14.23 -5.76 5.69
N SER A 223 13.34 -5.03 6.35
CA SER A 223 12.80 -3.76 5.86
C SER A 223 13.90 -2.71 5.75
N ILE A 224 13.76 -1.78 4.79
CA ILE A 224 14.73 -0.71 4.54
C ILE A 224 14.03 0.65 4.52
N PHE A 225 13.29 0.94 5.58
CA PHE A 225 12.76 2.28 5.84
C PHE A 225 12.79 2.57 7.34
N LEU A 226 12.68 3.85 7.68
CA LEU A 226 12.56 4.32 9.04
C LEU A 226 11.28 5.18 9.17
N PRO A 227 10.35 4.81 10.07
CA PRO A 227 9.10 5.54 10.31
C PRO A 227 9.31 6.84 11.12
N ILE A 228 10.36 7.59 10.80
CA ILE A 228 10.70 8.91 11.36
C ILE A 228 11.16 9.82 10.22
N SER A 229 11.17 11.13 10.45
CA SER A 229 11.74 12.09 9.49
C SER A 229 13.24 11.89 9.27
N GLU A 230 13.74 12.33 8.10
CA GLU A 230 15.19 12.31 7.81
C GLU A 230 15.94 13.23 8.79
N GLU A 231 15.34 14.34 9.20
CA GLU A 231 15.86 15.24 10.23
C GLU A 231 16.01 14.53 11.57
N ALA A 232 14.97 13.84 12.04
CA ALA A 232 15.02 13.05 13.27
C ALA A 232 16.11 11.97 13.20
N PHE A 233 16.22 11.26 12.07
CA PHE A 233 17.29 10.29 11.84
C PHE A 233 18.68 10.90 11.99
N ARG A 234 18.94 12.05 11.36
CA ARG A 234 20.26 12.73 11.45
C ARG A 234 20.59 13.08 12.90
N ILE A 235 19.60 13.59 13.63
CA ILE A 235 19.75 13.98 15.03
C ILE A 235 20.02 12.76 15.91
N LEU A 236 19.20 11.70 15.82
CA LEU A 236 19.39 10.46 16.57
C LEU A 236 20.72 9.78 16.23
N ASP A 237 21.18 9.83 14.98
CA ASP A 237 22.49 9.31 14.60
C ASP A 237 23.64 10.12 15.22
N GLU A 238 23.51 11.45 15.31
CA GLU A 238 24.49 12.27 16.01
C GLU A 238 24.53 11.96 17.51
N ILE A 239 23.36 11.82 18.13
CA ILE A 239 23.25 11.49 19.56
C ILE A 239 23.84 10.09 19.83
N GLY A 240 23.54 9.10 18.98
CA GLY A 240 24.07 7.74 19.12
C GLY A 240 25.61 7.66 19.06
N LYS A 241 26.28 8.60 18.38
CA LYS A 241 27.76 8.68 18.32
C LYS A 241 28.41 9.19 19.61
N ILE A 242 27.63 9.84 20.48
CA ILE A 242 28.13 10.45 21.72
C ILE A 242 28.41 9.39 22.79
N GLY A 243 27.92 8.15 22.58
CA GLY A 243 28.20 7.00 23.43
C GLY A 243 27.19 6.86 24.57
N TRP A 244 26.83 5.62 24.89
CA TRP A 244 25.82 5.29 25.92
C TRP A 244 26.18 5.80 27.31
N GLU A 245 27.47 5.85 27.65
CA GLU A 245 27.94 6.33 28.96
C GLU A 245 27.57 7.80 29.22
N ILE A 246 27.58 8.64 28.19
CA ILE A 246 27.20 10.06 28.30
C ILE A 246 25.68 10.20 28.34
N LEU A 247 24.95 9.37 27.57
CA LEU A 247 23.49 9.36 27.58
C LEU A 247 22.92 8.90 28.93
N ASP A 248 23.51 7.85 29.51
CA ASP A 248 23.15 7.33 30.82
C ASP A 248 23.34 8.39 31.91
N GLN A 249 24.47 9.09 31.89
CA GLN A 249 24.75 10.20 32.82
C GLN A 249 23.74 11.35 32.71
N ILE A 250 23.26 11.64 31.49
CA ILE A 250 22.32 12.75 31.24
C ILE A 250 20.87 12.38 31.59
N ILE A 251 20.43 11.16 31.25
CA ILE A 251 19.03 10.73 31.44
C ILE A 251 18.74 10.38 32.91
N LEU A 252 19.69 9.75 33.62
CA LEU A 252 19.43 9.19 34.96
C LEU A 252 19.78 10.12 36.13
N THR A 253 20.34 11.31 35.88
CA THR A 253 20.88 12.12 36.97
C THR A 253 20.22 13.51 37.08
N PRO A 254 19.22 13.70 37.97
CA PRO A 254 18.54 14.97 38.22
C PRO A 254 19.45 16.13 38.66
N LYS A 255 20.71 15.87 39.01
CA LYS A 255 21.68 16.87 39.51
C LYS A 255 22.42 17.66 38.42
N TYR A 256 22.19 17.38 37.14
CA TYR A 256 23.03 17.91 36.04
C TYR A 256 22.84 19.38 35.66
N HIS A 257 21.93 20.12 36.30
CA HIS A 257 21.89 21.57 36.15
C HIS A 257 23.20 22.26 36.57
N LYS A 258 24.06 21.58 37.38
CA LYS A 258 25.36 22.09 37.84
C LYS A 258 26.59 21.59 37.08
N ILE A 259 26.53 20.45 36.38
CA ILE A 259 27.69 19.91 35.62
C ILE A 259 27.82 20.54 34.23
N LEU A 260 26.72 21.06 33.68
CA LEU A 260 26.70 21.87 32.46
C LEU A 260 27.63 23.11 32.49
N ILE A 261 28.08 23.52 33.69
CA ILE A 261 28.88 24.71 33.92
C ILE A 261 30.38 24.38 34.04
N ALA A 262 30.78 23.11 34.21
CA ALA A 262 32.13 22.77 34.64
C ALA A 262 33.00 22.00 33.61
N ASP A 263 32.44 21.24 32.66
CA ASP A 263 33.25 20.30 31.85
C ASP A 263 33.46 20.66 30.37
N LYS A 264 34.73 20.62 29.96
CA LYS A 264 35.26 20.87 28.60
C LYS A 264 35.04 19.69 27.63
N HIS A 265 33.95 18.92 27.76
CA HIS A 265 33.67 17.81 26.85
C HIS A 265 32.98 18.33 25.57
N SER A 266 33.72 18.34 24.45
CA SER A 266 33.24 18.78 23.14
C SER A 266 31.97 18.06 22.68
N GLN A 267 31.79 16.80 23.10
CA GLN A 267 30.63 15.98 22.78
C GLN A 267 29.35 16.44 23.51
N ILE A 268 29.43 16.84 24.79
CA ILE A 268 28.28 17.38 25.54
C ILE A 268 27.83 18.71 24.94
N LYS A 269 28.79 19.58 24.58
CA LYS A 269 28.48 20.84 23.88
C LYS A 269 27.77 20.59 22.55
N LYS A 270 28.21 19.58 21.79
CA LYS A 270 27.57 19.19 20.53
C LYS A 270 26.14 18.69 20.76
N LEU A 271 25.91 17.84 21.78
CA LEU A 271 24.58 17.38 22.15
C LEU A 271 23.63 18.52 22.50
N LEU A 272 24.09 19.50 23.31
CA LEU A 272 23.28 20.65 23.69
C LEU A 272 22.89 21.52 22.48
N GLN A 273 23.84 21.71 21.54
CA GLN A 273 23.56 22.40 20.28
C GLN A 273 22.54 21.63 19.43
N THR A 274 22.64 20.29 19.37
CA THR A 274 21.67 19.44 18.69
C THR A 274 20.28 19.56 19.36
N ILE A 275 20.20 19.56 20.70
CA ILE A 275 18.94 19.74 21.44
C ILE A 275 18.32 21.13 21.19
N GLU A 276 19.14 22.18 21.13
CA GLU A 276 18.69 23.53 20.83
C GLU A 276 18.18 23.64 19.37
N MET A 277 18.81 22.94 18.42
CA MET A 277 18.31 22.80 17.06
C MET A 277 16.95 22.11 16.98
N ILE A 278 16.70 21.06 17.78
CA ILE A 278 15.40 20.37 17.84
C ILE A 278 14.30 21.36 18.26
N LYS A 279 14.54 22.11 19.34
CA LYS A 279 13.58 23.09 19.87
C LYS A 279 13.18 24.16 18.86
N ASN A 280 14.13 24.61 18.04
CA ASN A 280 13.89 25.63 17.02
C ASN A 280 13.13 25.11 15.79
N LYS A 281 13.03 23.79 15.59
CA LYS A 281 12.40 23.17 14.43
C LYS A 281 11.06 22.49 14.72
N GLU A 282 10.57 22.55 15.96
CA GLU A 282 9.32 21.89 16.41
C GLU A 282 9.27 20.40 16.07
N ILE A 283 10.43 19.73 16.07
CA ILE A 283 10.52 18.29 15.80
C ILE A 283 10.31 17.54 17.12
N GLU A 284 9.28 16.69 17.19
CA GLU A 284 9.19 15.70 18.26
C GLU A 284 10.24 14.61 18.02
N LEU A 285 11.01 14.27 19.06
CA LEU A 285 12.09 13.30 18.98
C LEU A 285 11.91 12.21 20.01
N ASP A 286 11.70 10.99 19.53
CA ASP A 286 11.74 9.80 20.37
C ASP A 286 13.18 9.27 20.51
N LEU A 287 13.79 9.57 21.66
CA LEU A 287 15.15 9.13 22.00
C LEU A 287 15.27 7.60 22.16
N HIS A 288 14.17 6.87 22.35
CA HIS A 288 14.21 5.41 22.45
C HIS A 288 14.52 4.77 21.10
N LYS A 289 14.32 5.49 19.99
CA LYS A 289 14.64 5.05 18.63
C LYS A 289 16.10 5.18 18.24
N ILE A 290 16.99 5.62 19.16
CA ILE A 290 18.43 5.70 18.90
C ILE A 290 18.97 4.32 18.50
N THR A 291 18.56 3.25 19.20
CA THR A 291 18.98 1.88 18.87
C THR A 291 18.57 1.50 17.45
N ASP A 292 17.33 1.80 17.08
CA ASP A 292 16.75 1.45 15.79
C ASP A 292 17.49 2.14 14.65
N VAL A 293 17.77 3.43 14.85
CA VAL A 293 18.58 4.25 13.96
C VAL A 293 19.98 3.64 13.82
N GLN A 294 20.66 3.30 14.92
CA GLN A 294 21.99 2.71 14.84
C GLN A 294 22.00 1.34 14.13
N THR A 295 20.99 0.49 14.39
CA THR A 295 20.88 -0.84 13.79
C THR A 295 20.56 -0.78 12.28
N LYS A 296 19.71 0.14 11.84
CA LYS A 296 19.30 0.25 10.42
C LYS A 296 20.15 1.22 9.61
N LYS A 297 20.97 2.08 10.24
CA LYS A 297 21.77 3.14 9.60
C LYS A 297 22.49 2.69 8.33
N TYR A 298 23.26 1.60 8.41
CA TYR A 298 24.07 1.15 7.28
C TYR A 298 23.20 0.81 6.07
N SER A 299 22.16 0.00 6.28
CA SER A 299 21.22 -0.40 5.23
C SER A 299 20.45 0.80 4.64
N ILE A 300 20.09 1.79 5.47
CA ILE A 300 19.41 3.01 4.99
C ILE A 300 20.35 3.86 4.13
N LEU A 301 21.60 4.09 4.56
CA LEU A 301 22.58 4.86 3.79
C LEU A 301 22.96 4.17 2.47
N GLU A 302 23.04 2.84 2.51
CA GLU A 302 23.27 2.00 1.34
C GLU A 302 22.09 2.07 0.35
N ALA A 303 20.85 1.90 0.83
CA ALA A 303 19.65 2.05 0.01
C ALA A 303 19.52 3.45 -0.58
N LYS A 304 19.90 4.50 0.16
CA LYS A 304 19.92 5.88 -0.36
C LYS A 304 20.86 6.00 -1.57
N LYS A 305 22.07 5.44 -1.48
CA LYS A 305 23.01 5.40 -2.62
C LYS A 305 22.46 4.57 -3.77
N MET A 306 21.88 3.41 -3.47
CA MET A 306 21.28 2.54 -4.48
C MET A 306 20.13 3.24 -5.21
N PHE A 307 19.24 3.94 -4.50
CA PHE A 307 18.09 4.63 -5.11
C PHE A 307 18.52 5.77 -6.04
N THR A 308 19.59 6.49 -5.69
CA THR A 308 20.21 7.46 -6.61
C THR A 308 20.72 6.77 -7.86
N TYR A 309 21.49 5.68 -7.69
CA TYR A 309 22.03 4.91 -8.82
C TYR A 309 20.93 4.31 -9.71
N LEU A 310 19.86 3.75 -9.13
CA LEU A 310 18.71 3.23 -9.86
C LEU A 310 18.00 4.32 -10.68
N SER A 311 17.88 5.53 -10.13
CA SER A 311 17.27 6.66 -10.84
C SER A 311 18.08 7.05 -12.08
N GLU A 312 19.40 7.16 -11.95
CA GLU A 312 20.31 7.45 -13.05
C GLU A 312 20.28 6.35 -14.12
N LEU A 313 20.33 5.08 -13.68
CA LEU A 313 20.28 3.93 -14.58
C LEU A 313 18.94 3.84 -15.32
N ALA A 314 17.83 4.05 -14.62
CA ALA A 314 16.49 4.04 -15.20
C ALA A 314 16.33 5.14 -16.26
N GLU A 315 16.83 6.35 -16.01
CA GLU A 315 16.84 7.44 -16.99
C GLU A 315 17.67 7.07 -18.23
N GLN A 316 18.89 6.56 -18.04
CA GLN A 316 19.76 6.12 -19.14
C GLN A 316 19.09 5.04 -20.01
N LYS A 317 18.38 4.11 -19.37
CA LYS A 317 17.72 2.97 -20.02
C LYS A 317 16.28 3.28 -20.49
N ARG A 318 15.79 4.50 -20.22
CA ARG A 318 14.40 4.93 -20.47
C ARG A 318 13.35 4.02 -19.84
N ILE A 319 13.66 3.50 -18.65
CA ILE A 319 12.72 2.75 -17.83
C ILE A 319 12.09 3.71 -16.83
N LYS A 320 10.77 3.66 -16.73
CA LYS A 320 10.03 4.43 -15.74
C LYS A 320 10.08 3.70 -14.41
N ILE A 321 10.51 4.39 -13.36
CA ILE A 321 10.54 3.83 -12.01
C ILE A 321 9.79 4.74 -11.03
N ASP A 322 9.20 4.14 -10.00
CA ASP A 322 8.66 4.86 -8.83
C ASP A 322 9.26 4.27 -7.56
N LEU A 323 10.20 4.99 -6.96
CA LEU A 323 10.88 4.59 -5.73
C LEU A 323 10.11 5.09 -4.50
N PRO A 324 9.94 4.23 -3.46
CA PRO A 324 9.36 4.64 -2.19
C PRO A 324 10.36 5.50 -1.38
N PRO A 325 9.89 6.34 -0.44
CA PRO A 325 10.77 7.09 0.44
C PRO A 325 11.40 6.17 1.51
N LEU A 326 12.58 6.51 1.99
CA LEU A 326 13.25 5.78 3.09
C LEU A 326 12.87 6.30 4.48
N PHE A 327 12.30 7.51 4.55
CA PHE A 327 11.93 8.22 5.77
C PHE A 327 10.48 8.66 5.67
N ALA A 328 9.81 8.78 6.82
CA ALA A 328 8.44 9.27 6.86
C ALA A 328 8.41 10.79 6.88
N GLU A 329 7.41 11.38 6.23
CA GLU A 329 7.11 12.81 6.36
C GLU A 329 5.67 12.94 6.86
N SER A 330 5.51 13.10 8.19
CA SER A 330 4.22 13.13 8.86
C SER A 330 3.25 14.17 8.27
N THR A 331 3.77 15.34 7.92
CA THR A 331 3.00 16.46 7.35
C THR A 331 2.60 16.25 5.88
N LYS A 332 3.27 15.34 5.17
CA LYS A 332 3.01 15.03 3.74
C LYS A 332 2.26 13.71 3.54
N ARG A 333 1.74 13.12 4.62
CA ARG A 333 0.94 11.88 4.53
C ARG A 333 -0.31 12.10 3.67
N GLU A 334 -0.56 11.16 2.77
CA GLU A 334 -1.75 11.14 1.91
C GLU A 334 -2.31 9.72 1.91
N CYS A 335 -3.63 9.55 2.08
CA CYS A 335 -4.25 8.23 1.98
C CYS A 335 -4.48 7.89 0.49
N PRO A 336 -3.86 6.82 -0.07
CA PRO A 336 -4.00 6.50 -1.49
C PRO A 336 -5.43 6.21 -1.94
N PHE A 337 -6.24 5.61 -1.05
CA PHE A 337 -7.64 5.30 -1.31
C PHE A 337 -8.50 6.58 -1.30
N ALA A 338 -8.34 7.44 -0.28
CA ALA A 338 -9.11 8.68 -0.20
C ALA A 338 -8.76 9.64 -1.35
N ALA A 339 -7.48 9.76 -1.70
CA ALA A 339 -6.97 10.61 -2.78
C ALA A 339 -7.51 10.26 -4.19
N ARG A 340 -8.07 9.06 -4.34
CA ARG A 340 -8.58 8.49 -5.59
C ARG A 340 -10.05 8.14 -5.54
N ASN A 341 -10.74 8.52 -4.46
CA ASN A 341 -12.09 8.09 -4.15
C ASN A 341 -12.26 6.59 -4.41
N ALA A 342 -11.39 5.79 -3.78
CA ALA A 342 -11.33 4.36 -3.95
C ALA A 342 -11.98 3.62 -2.78
N LEU A 343 -12.50 2.43 -3.06
CA LEU A 343 -12.92 1.45 -2.05
C LEU A 343 -12.35 0.07 -2.38
N PHE A 344 -12.34 -0.79 -1.37
CA PHE A 344 -11.99 -2.20 -1.50
C PHE A 344 -13.22 -3.07 -1.21
N ILE A 345 -13.49 -4.06 -2.06
CA ILE A 345 -14.53 -5.06 -1.85
C ILE A 345 -13.87 -6.43 -1.76
N THR A 346 -14.12 -7.14 -0.68
CA THR A 346 -13.64 -8.50 -0.43
C THR A 346 -14.47 -9.54 -1.19
N TYR A 347 -13.98 -10.78 -1.23
CA TYR A 347 -14.61 -11.91 -1.94
C TYR A 347 -16.08 -12.17 -1.56
N ASP A 348 -16.49 -11.79 -0.35
CA ASP A 348 -17.83 -11.96 0.21
C ASP A 348 -18.75 -10.74 -0.01
N GLY A 349 -18.26 -9.68 -0.67
CA GLY A 349 -19.03 -8.46 -0.95
C GLY A 349 -19.02 -7.43 0.19
N SER A 350 -18.21 -7.63 1.23
CA SER A 350 -18.02 -6.63 2.29
C SER A 350 -17.29 -5.40 1.74
N ILE A 351 -17.77 -4.21 2.10
CA ILE A 351 -17.18 -2.92 1.71
C ILE A 351 -16.18 -2.51 2.78
N ILE A 352 -14.92 -2.38 2.37
CA ILE A 352 -13.77 -2.09 3.22
C ILE A 352 -13.14 -0.75 2.77
N PRO A 353 -12.62 0.09 3.68
CA PRO A 353 -11.98 1.36 3.33
C PRO A 353 -10.74 1.21 2.45
N CYS A 354 -9.94 0.17 2.67
CA CYS A 354 -8.73 -0.09 1.91
C CYS A 354 -8.28 -1.55 2.05
N TYR A 355 -7.40 -1.97 1.14
CA TYR A 355 -6.82 -3.31 1.12
C TYR A 355 -6.20 -3.72 2.48
N ASN A 356 -5.53 -2.80 3.18
CA ASN A 356 -4.92 -3.07 4.48
C ASN A 356 -5.95 -3.48 5.55
N PHE A 357 -7.22 -3.13 5.42
CA PHE A 357 -8.26 -3.50 6.38
C PHE A 357 -9.18 -4.62 5.85
N GLY A 358 -8.74 -5.34 4.81
CA GLY A 358 -9.50 -6.44 4.21
C GLY A 358 -9.43 -7.74 4.99
N HIS A 359 -8.28 -8.03 5.60
CA HIS A 359 -8.00 -9.29 6.29
C HIS A 359 -7.31 -9.04 7.62
N GLU A 360 -7.57 -9.91 8.60
CA GLU A 360 -6.87 -9.85 9.89
C GLU A 360 -5.40 -10.19 9.70
N HIS A 361 -4.49 -9.40 10.28
CA HIS A 361 -3.05 -9.69 10.24
C HIS A 361 -2.26 -8.91 11.28
N SER A 362 -0.98 -9.26 11.45
CA SER A 362 -0.07 -8.50 12.31
C SER A 362 0.89 -7.70 11.46
N MET A 363 1.20 -6.49 11.88
CA MET A 363 2.23 -5.65 11.28
C MET A 363 3.25 -5.29 12.36
N ILE A 364 4.54 -5.35 12.05
CA ILE A 364 5.60 -4.92 12.95
C ILE A 364 6.18 -3.60 12.47
N ILE A 365 5.72 -2.51 13.06
CA ILE A 365 6.20 -1.16 12.78
C ILE A 365 6.62 -0.51 14.09
N ASN A 366 7.60 0.42 14.05
CA ASN A 366 8.06 1.09 15.28
C ASN A 366 8.47 0.13 16.41
N HIS A 367 9.04 -1.03 16.07
CA HIS A 367 9.50 -2.07 17.00
C HIS A 367 8.44 -2.66 17.93
N HIS A 368 7.17 -2.57 17.57
CA HIS A 368 6.09 -3.28 18.24
C HIS A 368 5.21 -3.99 17.22
N GLU A 369 4.50 -5.01 17.70
CA GLU A 369 3.47 -5.68 16.94
C GLU A 369 2.15 -4.91 17.04
N ARG A 370 1.51 -4.72 15.90
CA ARG A 370 0.19 -4.11 15.75
C ARG A 370 -0.73 -5.07 15.02
N ILE A 371 -1.87 -5.38 15.62
CA ILE A 371 -2.89 -6.24 15.03
C ILE A 371 -3.84 -5.40 14.18
N ILE A 372 -3.98 -5.77 12.92
CA ILE A 372 -4.88 -5.13 11.98
C ILE A 372 -6.09 -6.03 11.83
N HIS A 373 -7.23 -5.62 12.39
CA HIS A 373 -8.51 -6.29 12.22
C HIS A 373 -9.22 -5.79 10.95
N PRO A 374 -10.03 -6.64 10.28
CA PRO A 374 -10.88 -6.20 9.19
C PRO A 374 -11.82 -5.07 9.64
N TYR A 375 -11.99 -4.04 8.80
CA TYR A 375 -12.87 -2.91 9.11
C TYR A 375 -13.99 -2.79 8.08
N ILE A 376 -15.16 -3.33 8.41
CA ILE A 376 -16.31 -3.39 7.51
C ILE A 376 -17.13 -2.10 7.62
N LEU A 377 -17.15 -1.33 6.53
CA LEU A 377 -18.01 -0.15 6.40
C LEU A 377 -19.46 -0.55 6.12
N GLY A 378 -19.67 -1.68 5.44
CA GLY A 378 -21.00 -2.25 5.24
C GLY A 378 -21.01 -3.26 4.10
N SER A 379 -22.16 -3.41 3.45
CA SER A 379 -22.32 -4.29 2.30
C SER A 379 -23.21 -3.66 1.25
N ILE A 380 -23.19 -4.24 0.05
CA ILE A 380 -24.02 -3.80 -1.08
C ILE A 380 -25.51 -4.04 -0.83
N ALA A 381 -25.85 -4.95 0.10
CA ALA A 381 -27.23 -5.18 0.51
C ALA A 381 -27.82 -4.05 1.38
N ASP A 382 -26.97 -3.20 1.98
CA ASP A 382 -27.39 -2.02 2.76
C ASP A 382 -26.62 -0.76 2.32
N PRO A 383 -27.00 -0.18 1.16
CA PRO A 383 -26.27 0.95 0.57
C PRO A 383 -26.32 2.22 1.42
N GLU A 384 -27.42 2.48 2.13
CA GLU A 384 -27.63 3.73 2.86
C GLU A 384 -26.68 3.84 4.06
N THR A 385 -26.62 2.81 4.90
CA THR A 385 -25.71 2.76 6.05
C THR A 385 -24.26 2.75 5.58
N SER A 386 -23.95 1.95 4.56
CA SER A 386 -22.61 1.82 3.99
C SER A 386 -22.10 3.16 3.47
N CYS A 387 -22.94 3.90 2.74
CA CYS A 387 -22.62 5.21 2.17
C CYS A 387 -22.28 6.24 3.25
N LYS A 388 -23.06 6.30 4.34
CA LYS A 388 -22.80 7.23 5.45
C LYS A 388 -21.43 7.00 6.08
N LYS A 389 -21.08 5.73 6.37
CA LYS A 389 -19.79 5.36 6.97
C LYS A 389 -18.62 5.63 6.02
N VAL A 390 -18.79 5.36 4.73
CA VAL A 390 -17.79 5.69 3.69
C VAL A 390 -17.53 7.20 3.64
N LEU A 391 -18.58 8.02 3.61
CA LEU A 391 -18.47 9.48 3.57
C LEU A 391 -17.75 10.06 4.79
N GLU A 392 -18.12 9.58 5.98
CA GLU A 392 -17.51 10.01 7.25
C GLU A 392 -16.00 9.73 7.24
N LEU A 393 -15.61 8.49 6.95
CA LEU A 393 -14.21 8.09 6.93
C LEU A 393 -13.43 8.78 5.81
N HIS A 394 -13.99 8.90 4.62
CA HIS A 394 -13.34 9.61 3.50
C HIS A 394 -13.02 11.07 3.86
N SER A 395 -13.94 11.75 4.57
CA SER A 395 -13.73 13.13 5.02
C SER A 395 -12.58 13.31 6.00
N ILE A 396 -12.24 12.26 6.76
CA ILE A 396 -11.10 12.24 7.68
C ILE A 396 -9.82 11.96 6.88
N LEU A 397 -9.85 10.93 6.02
CA LEU A 397 -8.68 10.44 5.30
C LEU A 397 -8.20 11.38 4.18
N THR A 398 -9.07 12.23 3.62
CA THR A 398 -8.65 13.29 2.67
C THR A 398 -7.77 14.35 3.32
N SER A 399 -7.77 14.45 4.65
CA SER A 399 -6.89 15.34 5.43
C SER A 399 -6.12 14.53 6.48
N ILE A 400 -5.65 13.33 6.10
CA ILE A 400 -5.00 12.40 7.03
C ILE A 400 -3.80 13.02 7.77
N SER A 401 -3.00 13.88 7.11
CA SER A 401 -1.83 14.52 7.72
C SER A 401 -2.15 15.47 8.88
N THR A 402 -3.39 15.96 8.98
CA THR A 402 -3.82 16.89 10.03
C THR A 402 -4.86 16.29 10.97
N LYS A 403 -5.72 15.40 10.48
CA LYS A 403 -6.81 14.79 11.25
C LYS A 403 -6.47 13.46 11.89
N VAL A 404 -5.39 12.79 11.46
CA VAL A 404 -4.94 11.52 12.02
C VAL A 404 -3.54 11.71 12.59
N PRO A 405 -3.29 11.36 13.86
CA PRO A 405 -1.96 11.48 14.45
C PRO A 405 -0.97 10.56 13.73
N TYR A 406 0.31 10.93 13.72
CA TYR A 406 1.37 10.04 13.24
C TYR A 406 2.21 9.54 14.41
N CYS A 407 2.12 8.24 14.71
CA CYS A 407 2.82 7.67 15.85
C CYS A 407 4.31 7.44 15.61
N GLY A 408 4.78 7.53 14.36
CA GLY A 408 6.20 7.35 14.02
C GLY A 408 7.14 8.34 14.71
N ASP A 409 6.75 9.58 14.93
CA ASP A 409 7.58 10.57 15.66
C ASP A 409 7.18 10.71 17.15
N CYS A 410 6.12 10.02 17.58
CA CYS A 410 5.54 10.17 18.91
C CYS A 410 6.34 9.42 19.98
N VAL A 411 6.73 10.11 21.06
CA VAL A 411 7.48 9.53 22.20
C VAL A 411 6.73 8.44 22.96
N TYR A 412 5.39 8.44 22.90
CA TYR A 412 4.58 7.42 23.58
C TYR A 412 4.48 6.12 22.77
N SER A 413 4.74 6.16 21.45
CA SER A 413 4.60 4.97 20.61
C SER A 413 5.62 3.88 20.94
N THR A 414 6.76 4.24 21.51
CA THR A 414 7.76 3.26 22.00
C THR A 414 7.60 2.94 23.48
N GLN A 415 6.57 3.49 24.14
CA GLN A 415 6.29 3.33 25.57
C GLN A 415 4.94 2.63 25.81
N ASN A 416 4.60 1.63 25.00
CA ASN A 416 3.38 0.83 25.12
C ASN A 416 2.09 1.67 25.09
N CYS A 417 2.01 2.66 24.19
CA CYS A 417 0.77 3.41 23.97
C CYS A 417 -0.38 2.45 23.61
N TYR A 418 -1.56 2.66 24.20
CA TYR A 418 -2.74 1.84 23.93
C TYR A 418 -3.16 1.86 22.45
N TYR A 419 -2.98 2.99 21.76
CA TYR A 419 -3.49 3.21 20.39
C TYR A 419 -2.59 2.65 19.27
N ILE A 420 -1.56 1.88 19.61
CA ILE A 420 -0.65 1.26 18.63
C ILE A 420 -0.80 -0.26 18.57
N SER A 421 -1.47 -0.88 19.55
CA SER A 421 -1.62 -2.34 19.60
C SER A 421 -2.52 -2.88 18.50
N ASP A 422 -3.50 -2.09 18.06
CA ASP A 422 -4.43 -2.48 17.01
C ASP A 422 -4.95 -1.30 16.17
N ASN A 423 -5.84 -1.55 15.22
CA ASN A 423 -6.49 -0.54 14.38
C ASN A 423 -7.92 -0.16 14.83
N THR A 424 -8.33 -0.47 16.06
CA THR A 424 -9.69 -0.12 16.55
C THR A 424 -9.91 1.38 16.67
N GLY A 425 -8.85 2.16 16.92
CA GLY A 425 -8.89 3.61 16.84
C GLY A 425 -7.54 4.28 17.09
N ASP A 426 -7.52 5.60 17.07
CA ASP A 426 -6.34 6.41 17.40
C ASP A 426 -6.59 7.40 18.55
N CYS A 427 -5.55 8.10 19.01
CA CYS A 427 -5.65 9.02 20.14
C CYS A 427 -6.45 10.30 19.87
N TYR A 428 -6.83 10.56 18.61
CA TYR A 428 -7.75 11.64 18.25
C TYR A 428 -9.22 11.14 18.19
N GLY A 429 -9.44 9.84 18.39
CA GLY A 429 -10.75 9.21 18.40
C GLY A 429 -11.23 8.74 17.03
N ASN A 430 -10.37 8.71 15.99
CA ASN A 430 -10.78 8.21 14.68
C ASN A 430 -10.84 6.68 14.67
N GLN A 431 -11.70 6.12 13.82
CA GLN A 431 -11.82 4.67 13.59
C GLN A 431 -12.01 4.39 12.08
N PRO A 432 -11.23 3.46 11.47
CA PRO A 432 -10.14 2.70 12.08
C PRO A 432 -8.90 3.56 12.34
N GLY A 433 -8.02 3.09 13.21
CA GLY A 433 -6.74 3.72 13.51
C GLY A 433 -5.79 3.66 12.31
N CYS A 434 -5.57 4.80 11.64
CA CYS A 434 -4.60 4.95 10.55
C CYS A 434 -3.27 5.58 11.01
N ASN A 435 -3.02 5.63 12.31
CA ASN A 435 -1.94 6.39 12.95
C ASN A 435 -0.51 5.88 12.65
N GLU A 436 -0.37 4.65 12.15
CA GLU A 436 0.90 4.06 11.72
C GLU A 436 0.85 3.47 10.31
N CYS A 437 -0.06 3.98 9.48
CA CYS A 437 -0.30 3.44 8.15
C CYS A 437 0.92 3.64 7.22
N PRO A 438 1.64 2.56 6.82
CA PRO A 438 2.82 2.67 5.96
C PRO A 438 2.48 3.02 4.51
N TYR A 439 1.23 2.81 4.11
CA TYR A 439 0.71 3.26 2.82
C TYR A 439 0.58 4.78 2.77
N SER A 440 0.15 5.39 3.87
CA SER A 440 -0.03 6.84 3.92
C SER A 440 1.29 7.63 3.94
N THR A 441 2.38 6.99 4.35
CA THR A 441 3.74 7.56 4.25
C THR A 441 4.39 7.26 2.91
N GLY A 442 3.74 6.45 2.06
CA GLY A 442 4.26 6.02 0.75
C GLY A 442 5.35 4.95 0.81
N PHE A 443 5.65 4.38 1.99
CA PHE A 443 6.62 3.29 2.11
C PHE A 443 6.18 2.07 1.32
N VAL A 444 4.92 1.69 1.52
CA VAL A 444 4.28 0.60 0.80
C VAL A 444 3.32 1.20 -0.22
N LYS A 445 3.43 0.78 -1.47
CA LYS A 445 2.60 1.32 -2.55
C LYS A 445 1.25 0.61 -2.61
N CYS A 446 0.20 1.36 -2.88
CA CYS A 446 -1.08 0.81 -3.31
C CYS A 446 -1.09 0.66 -4.84
N LEU A 447 -1.84 -0.29 -5.39
CA LEU A 447 -1.88 -0.55 -6.84
C LEU A 447 -2.32 0.64 -7.70
N PHE A 448 -3.07 1.58 -7.11
CA PHE A 448 -3.53 2.79 -7.79
C PHE A 448 -2.45 3.88 -7.92
N ASP A 449 -1.24 3.69 -7.37
CA ASP A 449 -0.37 4.81 -7.02
C ASP A 449 0.21 5.63 -8.19
N PHE A 450 -0.10 5.25 -9.43
CA PHE A 450 0.47 5.94 -10.57
C PHE A 450 -0.47 6.96 -11.25
N ASN A 451 -0.29 8.23 -10.87
CA ASN A 451 -0.47 9.36 -11.78
C ASN A 451 0.86 10.13 -11.83
N SER A 452 1.56 10.07 -12.97
CA SER A 452 2.83 10.79 -13.24
C SER A 452 2.75 12.31 -13.07
N ASN A 453 1.55 12.86 -12.87
CA ASN A 453 1.30 14.30 -12.91
C ASN A 453 1.18 14.98 -11.54
N ARG A 454 1.29 14.26 -10.41
CA ARG A 454 1.07 14.87 -9.07
C ARG A 454 2.33 15.33 -8.31
N ARG A 455 3.55 15.14 -8.84
CA ARG A 455 4.80 15.63 -8.20
C ARG A 455 5.36 16.93 -8.80
N LYS A 456 4.50 17.80 -9.35
CA LYS A 456 4.86 19.18 -9.72
C LYS A 456 3.78 20.15 -9.26
N SER A 457 3.87 20.58 -8.02
CA SER A 457 3.34 21.85 -7.53
C SER A 457 4.21 22.32 -6.37
#